data_AF-A0A2V9QQS1-F1
#
_entry.id   AF-A0A2V9QQS1-F1
#
_cell.length_a   1.000
_cell.length_b   1.000
_cell.length_c   1.000
_cell.angle_alpha   90.00
_cell.angle_beta   90.00
_cell.angle_gamma   90.00
#
_symmetry.space_group_name_H-M   'P 1'
#
loop_
_entity.id
_entity.type
_entity.pdbx_description
1 polymer ?
#
loop_
_entity_poly.entity_id
_entity_poly.type
_entity_poly.pdbx_seq_one_letter_code
_entity_poly.pdbx_strand_id
1 'polypeptide(L)'
;IGCIFLIFAEYKVVGTQFTLHGGFQYWINQFIAGGAYPFMVPVLRGLVLPHVTFIAFVVAYGELAIAVSLVLGILVRPASICGFIYMMTLLFSANYPGPHAAFWQYFGASLDHSVLALCFAAFAITRRDEHLKPWAWLRATRKN
;
A
#
# COMPACT_ATOMS: atom_id res chain seq x y z
N ILE A 1 -10.18 -3.73 -4.13
CA ILE A 1 -8.92 -3.24 -3.49
C ILE A 1 -8.98 -3.36 -1.98
N GLY A 2 -9.97 -2.73 -1.31
CA GLY A 2 -10.15 -2.92 0.15
C GLY A 2 -10.22 -4.38 0.58
N CYS A 3 -11.00 -5.23 -0.11
CA CYS A 3 -11.08 -6.66 0.20
C CYS A 3 -9.76 -7.43 -0.04
N ILE A 4 -8.97 -7.04 -1.06
CA ILE A 4 -7.66 -7.65 -1.34
C ILE A 4 -6.69 -7.33 -0.19
N PHE A 5 -6.70 -6.08 0.26
CA PHE A 5 -5.92 -5.64 1.42
C PHE A 5 -6.39 -6.28 2.71
N LEU A 6 -7.69 -6.58 2.88
CA LEU A 6 -8.19 -7.31 4.05
C LEU A 6 -7.58 -8.71 4.11
N ILE A 7 -7.56 -9.44 2.98
CA ILE A 7 -6.97 -10.79 2.91
C ILE A 7 -5.47 -10.75 3.25
N PHE A 8 -4.72 -9.78 2.71
CA PHE A 8 -3.31 -9.63 3.02
C PHE A 8 -3.05 -9.24 4.47
N ALA A 9 -3.86 -8.33 5.01
CA ALA A 9 -3.76 -7.89 6.40
C ALA A 9 -4.12 -9.02 7.38
N GLU A 10 -5.18 -9.78 7.12
CA GLU A 10 -5.58 -10.94 7.92
C GLU A 10 -4.43 -11.94 8.03
N TYR A 11 -3.83 -12.33 6.91
CA TYR A 11 -2.70 -13.26 6.90
C TYR A 11 -1.51 -12.75 7.75
N LYS A 12 -1.23 -11.45 7.72
CA LYS A 12 -0.09 -10.84 8.44
C LYS A 12 -0.36 -10.55 9.91
N VAL A 13 -1.62 -10.26 10.28
CA VAL A 13 -2.02 -9.92 11.66
C VAL A 13 -2.37 -11.17 12.45
N VAL A 14 -3.07 -12.12 11.83
CA VAL A 14 -3.44 -13.40 12.46
C VAL A 14 -2.26 -14.37 12.45
N GLY A 15 -1.45 -14.35 11.38
CA GLY A 15 -0.19 -15.09 11.30
C GLY A 15 0.92 -14.39 12.09
N THR A 16 1.14 -14.79 13.34
CA THR A 16 2.28 -14.32 14.17
C THR A 16 3.66 -14.61 13.55
N GLN A 17 3.70 -15.38 12.46
CA GLN A 17 4.89 -15.66 11.66
C GLN A 17 5.48 -14.40 11.02
N PHE A 18 4.63 -13.46 10.57
CA PHE A 18 5.09 -12.25 9.89
C PHE A 18 5.72 -11.25 10.88
N THR A 19 5.15 -11.08 12.07
CA THR A 19 5.54 -10.06 13.06
C THR A 19 6.54 -10.55 14.10
N LEU A 20 6.39 -11.79 14.62
CA LEU A 20 7.16 -12.27 15.77
C LEU A 20 8.24 -13.32 15.43
N HIS A 21 8.12 -14.02 14.30
CA HIS A 21 9.04 -15.12 13.94
C HIS A 21 10.00 -14.78 12.80
N GLY A 22 10.28 -13.49 12.59
CA GLY A 22 11.26 -13.05 11.59
C GLY A 22 10.78 -13.15 10.13
N GLY A 23 9.48 -13.41 9.88
CA GLY A 23 8.93 -13.44 8.52
C GLY A 23 9.14 -12.12 7.77
N PHE A 24 8.99 -10.98 8.44
CA PHE A 24 9.30 -9.68 7.84
C PHE A 24 10.78 -9.54 7.47
N GLN A 25 11.70 -9.98 8.34
CA GLN A 25 13.14 -9.97 8.05
C GLN A 25 13.49 -10.87 6.86
N TYR A 26 12.84 -12.04 6.73
CA TYR A 26 12.98 -12.90 5.56
C TYR A 26 12.60 -12.17 4.27
N TRP A 27 11.45 -11.48 4.24
CA TRP A 27 11.01 -10.68 3.09
C TRP A 27 11.97 -9.54 2.77
N ILE A 28 12.46 -8.80 3.76
CA ILE A 28 13.45 -7.73 3.53
C ILE A 28 14.75 -8.29 2.94
N ASN A 29 15.24 -9.43 3.44
CA ASN A 29 16.42 -10.08 2.88
C ASN A 29 16.17 -10.58 1.45
N GLN A 30 14.99 -11.11 1.16
CA GLN A 30 14.59 -11.50 -0.20
C GLN A 30 14.53 -10.29 -1.13
N PHE A 31 14.02 -9.14 -0.68
CA PHE A 31 14.03 -7.91 -1.46
C PHE A 31 15.43 -7.42 -1.77
N ILE A 32 16.34 -7.47 -0.78
CA ILE A 32 17.75 -7.13 -0.99
C ILE A 32 18.42 -8.11 -1.96
N ALA A 33 18.13 -9.41 -1.86
CA ALA A 33 18.73 -10.46 -2.70
C ALA A 33 18.16 -10.47 -4.13
N GLY A 34 16.86 -10.22 -4.29
CA GLY A 34 16.13 -10.19 -5.55
C GLY A 34 16.26 -8.88 -6.33
N GLY A 35 17.03 -7.92 -5.81
CA GLY A 35 17.27 -6.62 -6.43
C GLY A 35 16.36 -5.55 -5.85
N ALA A 36 16.86 -4.82 -4.85
CA ALA A 36 16.29 -3.55 -4.42
C ALA A 36 16.97 -2.40 -5.15
N TYR A 37 16.28 -1.26 -5.31
CA TYR A 37 16.93 -0.09 -5.90
C TYR A 37 18.12 0.36 -5.02
N PRO A 38 19.26 0.78 -5.61
CA PRO A 38 20.47 1.11 -4.85
C PRO A 38 20.28 2.13 -3.74
N PHE A 39 19.37 3.10 -3.91
CA PHE A 39 19.07 4.11 -2.90
C PHE A 39 18.19 3.58 -1.75
N MET A 40 17.41 2.51 -1.96
CA MET A 40 16.62 1.88 -0.90
C MET A 40 17.38 0.84 -0.11
N VAL A 41 18.41 0.21 -0.67
CA VAL A 41 19.28 -0.73 0.06
C VAL A 41 19.78 -0.18 1.41
N PRO A 42 20.31 1.05 1.53
CA PRO A 42 20.74 1.58 2.83
C PRO A 42 19.57 1.84 3.79
N VAL A 43 18.37 2.20 3.29
CA VAL A 43 17.17 2.37 4.12
C VAL A 43 16.72 1.02 4.68
N LEU A 44 16.66 -0.01 3.83
CA LEU A 44 16.29 -1.36 4.24
C LEU A 44 17.29 -1.92 5.26
N ARG A 45 18.59 -1.77 5.04
CA ARG A 45 19.63 -2.31 5.94
C ARG A 45 19.83 -1.47 7.21
N GLY A 46 19.75 -0.16 7.11
CA GLY A 46 20.10 0.76 8.21
C GLY A 46 18.93 1.19 9.08
N LEU A 47 17.72 1.30 8.51
CA LEU A 47 16.53 1.74 9.23
C LEU A 47 15.60 0.58 9.55
N VAL A 48 15.33 -0.28 8.55
CA VAL A 48 14.32 -1.33 8.66
C VAL A 48 14.86 -2.55 9.40
N LEU A 49 16.02 -3.10 9.03
CA LEU A 49 16.59 -4.30 9.66
C LEU A 49 16.83 -4.17 11.18
N PRO A 50 17.31 -3.03 11.71
CA PRO A 50 17.47 -2.86 13.16
C PRO A 50 16.16 -2.78 13.93
N HIS A 51 15.06 -2.38 13.27
CA HIS A 51 13.73 -2.19 13.87
C HIS A 51 12.66 -3.11 13.25
N VAL A 52 13.05 -4.31 12.79
CA VAL A 52 12.20 -5.24 12.04
C VAL A 52 10.85 -5.46 12.71
N THR A 53 10.85 -5.79 14.00
CA THR A 53 9.61 -6.13 14.71
C THR A 53 8.66 -4.94 14.77
N PHE A 54 9.17 -3.75 15.11
CA PHE A 54 8.35 -2.54 15.18
C PHE A 54 7.77 -2.19 13.80
N ILE A 55 8.62 -2.19 12.76
CA ILE A 55 8.20 -1.88 11.39
C ILE A 55 7.23 -2.95 10.87
N ALA A 56 7.43 -4.23 11.20
CA ALA A 56 6.51 -5.30 10.83
C ALA A 56 5.11 -5.08 11.40
N PHE A 57 5.00 -4.66 12.66
CA PHE A 57 3.73 -4.30 13.27
C PHE A 57 3.10 -3.06 12.61
N VAL A 58 3.87 -2.00 12.38
CA VAL A 58 3.38 -0.79 11.69
C VAL A 58 2.85 -1.13 10.30
N VAL A 59 3.56 -1.98 9.54
CA VAL A 59 3.13 -2.42 8.21
C VAL A 59 1.87 -3.28 8.29
N ALA A 60 1.83 -4.28 9.17
CA ALA A 60 0.68 -5.18 9.28
C ALA A 60 -0.60 -4.45 9.72
N TYR A 61 -0.51 -3.61 10.76
CA TYR A 61 -1.64 -2.80 11.21
C TYR A 61 -1.97 -1.66 10.24
N GLY A 62 -0.98 -1.13 9.52
CA GLY A 62 -1.18 -0.12 8.48
C GLY A 62 -1.98 -0.68 7.30
N GLU A 63 -1.64 -1.87 6.81
CA GLU A 63 -2.40 -2.56 5.77
C GLU A 63 -3.83 -2.87 6.24
N LEU A 64 -4.01 -3.31 7.48
CA LEU A 64 -5.33 -3.55 8.06
C LEU A 64 -6.16 -2.25 8.12
N ALA A 65 -5.57 -1.15 8.60
CA ALA A 65 -6.24 0.14 8.68
C ALA A 65 -6.67 0.64 7.30
N ILE A 66 -5.81 0.52 6.29
CA ILE A 66 -6.14 0.87 4.90
C ILE A 66 -7.30 -0.01 4.40
N ALA A 67 -7.24 -1.32 4.67
CA ALA A 67 -8.26 -2.28 4.26
C ALA A 67 -9.63 -1.91 4.84
N VAL A 68 -9.69 -1.69 6.16
CA VAL A 68 -10.91 -1.31 6.89
C VAL A 68 -11.44 0.03 6.41
N SER A 69 -10.59 1.04 6.24
CA SER A 69 -10.99 2.35 5.71
C SER A 69 -11.58 2.27 4.31
N LEU A 70 -11.01 1.44 3.42
CA LEU A 70 -11.53 1.24 2.06
C LEU A 70 -12.84 0.44 2.05
N VAL A 71 -12.99 -0.56 2.91
CA VAL A 71 -14.21 -1.39 2.97
C VAL A 71 -15.38 -0.63 3.58
N LEU A 72 -15.14 0.08 4.69
CA LEU A 72 -16.17 0.89 5.35
C LEU A 72 -16.45 2.21 4.63
N GLY A 73 -15.56 2.64 3.73
CA GLY A 73 -15.69 3.92 3.04
C GLY A 73 -15.45 5.13 3.96
N ILE A 74 -14.82 4.93 5.11
CA ILE A 74 -14.49 5.95 6.13
C ILE A 74 -13.00 6.27 6.04
N LEU A 75 -12.62 7.56 6.04
CA LEU A 75 -11.23 7.99 5.92
C LEU A 75 -10.51 7.45 4.65
N VAL A 76 -11.27 7.21 3.57
CA VAL A 76 -10.73 6.68 2.29
C VAL A 76 -9.58 7.52 1.74
N ARG A 77 -9.62 8.84 1.88
CA ARG A 77 -8.59 9.75 1.35
C ARG A 77 -7.23 9.57 2.04
N PRO A 78 -7.11 9.73 3.37
CA PRO A 78 -5.83 9.48 4.04
C PRO A 78 -5.40 8.02 3.89
N ALA A 79 -6.32 7.05 3.96
CA ALA A 79 -5.98 5.65 3.72
C ALA A 79 -5.40 5.40 2.32
N SER A 80 -5.93 6.11 1.30
CA SER A 80 -5.42 5.99 -0.07
C SER A 80 -4.05 6.65 -0.25
N ILE A 81 -3.79 7.77 0.41
CA ILE A 81 -2.46 8.40 0.41
C ILE A 81 -1.44 7.47 1.07
N CYS A 82 -1.77 6.92 2.24
CA CYS A 82 -0.92 5.95 2.93
C CYS A 82 -0.67 4.70 2.08
N GLY A 83 -1.71 4.14 1.46
CA GLY A 83 -1.60 2.98 0.56
C GLY A 83 -0.75 3.26 -0.68
N PHE A 84 -0.86 4.46 -1.26
CA PHE A 84 0.00 4.90 -2.36
C PHE A 84 1.48 4.95 -1.94
N ILE A 85 1.80 5.60 -0.81
CA ILE A 85 3.17 5.70 -0.30
C ILE A 85 3.73 4.29 0.01
N TYR A 86 2.90 3.41 0.59
CA TYR A 86 3.28 2.04 0.88
C TYR A 86 3.63 1.26 -0.39
N MET A 87 2.80 1.35 -1.43
CA MET A 87 3.05 0.68 -2.71
C MET A 87 4.27 1.23 -3.45
N MET A 88 4.53 2.54 -3.37
CA MET A 88 5.77 3.12 -3.90
C MET A 88 7.01 2.64 -3.13
N THR A 89 6.91 2.53 -1.81
CA THR A 89 8.01 1.99 -0.99
C THR A 89 8.34 0.55 -1.39
N LEU A 90 7.32 -0.31 -1.59
CA LEU A 90 7.52 -1.69 -2.05
C LEU A 90 8.10 -1.74 -3.46
N LEU A 91 7.60 -0.91 -4.37
CA LEU A 91 8.10 -0.79 -5.74
C LEU A 91 9.61 -0.52 -5.79
N PHE A 92 10.10 0.40 -4.95
CA PHE A 92 11.53 0.70 -4.90
C PHE A 92 12.34 -0.33 -4.09
N SER A 93 11.67 -1.09 -3.24
CA SER A 93 12.32 -2.12 -2.41
C SER A 93 12.53 -3.43 -3.18
N ALA A 94 11.83 -3.68 -4.28
CA ALA A 94 11.84 -4.96 -4.97
C ALA A 94 12.02 -4.84 -6.49
N ASN A 95 12.33 -5.98 -7.13
CA ASN A 95 12.32 -6.20 -8.59
C ASN A 95 13.21 -5.24 -9.41
N TYR A 96 14.31 -4.74 -8.88
CA TYR A 96 15.27 -3.93 -9.62
C TYR A 96 15.99 -4.79 -10.69
N PRO A 97 15.76 -4.55 -12.00
CA PRO A 97 16.29 -5.43 -13.05
C PRO A 97 17.80 -5.28 -13.29
N GLY A 98 18.42 -4.23 -12.77
CA GLY A 98 19.86 -3.96 -12.87
C GLY A 98 20.23 -2.81 -13.82
N PRO A 99 21.42 -2.18 -13.66
CA PRO A 99 21.79 -0.93 -14.34
C PRO A 99 21.79 -0.99 -15.88
N HIS A 100 21.91 -2.19 -16.45
CA HIS A 100 21.99 -2.43 -17.90
C HIS A 100 20.75 -3.12 -18.47
N ALA A 101 19.69 -3.26 -17.67
CA ALA A 101 18.45 -3.87 -18.13
C ALA A 101 17.72 -2.98 -19.14
N ALA A 102 16.98 -3.62 -20.05
CA ALA A 102 16.16 -2.92 -21.01
C ALA A 102 14.99 -2.19 -20.31
N PHE A 103 14.59 -1.04 -20.85
CA PHE A 103 13.51 -0.21 -20.28
C PHE A 103 12.21 -1.01 -20.02
N TRP A 104 11.85 -1.94 -20.91
CA TRP A 104 10.67 -2.78 -20.73
C TRP A 104 10.72 -3.70 -19.50
N GLN A 105 11.91 -4.11 -19.05
CA GLN A 105 12.06 -4.91 -17.84
C GLN A 105 11.78 -4.07 -16.58
N TYR A 106 12.16 -2.80 -16.59
CA TYR A 106 11.77 -1.85 -15.54
C TYR A 106 10.27 -1.64 -15.49
N PHE A 107 9.65 -1.48 -16.67
CA PHE A 107 8.21 -1.35 -16.76
C PHE A 107 7.52 -2.61 -16.23
N GLY A 108 7.92 -3.80 -16.68
CA GLY A 108 7.38 -5.08 -16.23
C GLY A 108 7.52 -5.28 -14.71
N ALA A 109 8.71 -5.07 -14.17
CA ALA A 109 8.97 -5.14 -12.73
C ALA A 109 8.10 -4.18 -11.90
N SER A 110 7.76 -3.02 -12.48
CA SER A 110 6.95 -2.03 -11.80
C SER A 110 5.46 -2.35 -11.75
N LEU A 111 4.96 -3.22 -12.62
CA LEU A 111 3.52 -3.53 -12.73
C LEU A 111 2.96 -4.17 -11.45
N ASP A 112 3.77 -4.97 -10.74
CA ASP A 112 3.36 -5.66 -9.51
C ASP A 112 2.80 -4.70 -8.45
N HIS A 113 3.37 -3.49 -8.35
CA HIS A 113 3.05 -2.52 -7.31
C HIS A 113 2.40 -1.25 -7.87
N SER A 114 2.71 -0.86 -9.10
CA SER A 114 2.21 0.36 -9.72
C SER A 114 0.70 0.32 -10.00
N VAL A 115 0.14 -0.85 -10.33
CA VAL A 115 -1.31 -0.98 -10.58
C VAL A 115 -2.10 -0.66 -9.31
N LEU A 116 -1.69 -1.22 -8.16
CA LEU A 116 -2.33 -0.93 -6.88
C LEU A 116 -2.10 0.53 -6.47
N ALA A 117 -0.88 1.05 -6.69
CA ALA A 117 -0.57 2.45 -6.41
C ALA A 117 -1.45 3.41 -7.22
N LEU A 118 -1.62 3.18 -8.53
CA LEU A 118 -2.46 4.01 -9.40
C LEU A 118 -3.92 3.99 -8.95
N CYS A 119 -4.43 2.84 -8.50
CA CYS A 119 -5.78 2.78 -7.95
C CYS A 119 -5.93 3.56 -6.64
N PHE A 120 -4.93 3.53 -5.76
CA PHE A 120 -4.90 4.39 -4.58
C PHE A 120 -4.81 5.88 -4.93
N ALA A 121 -3.99 6.23 -5.93
CA ALA A 121 -3.93 7.60 -6.43
C ALA A 121 -5.28 8.04 -6.98
N ALA A 122 -5.99 7.19 -7.73
CA ALA A 122 -7.33 7.46 -8.21
C ALA A 122 -8.31 7.70 -7.06
N PHE A 123 -8.29 6.89 -6.00
CA PHE A 123 -9.13 7.12 -4.80
C PHE A 123 -8.74 8.37 -4.01
N ALA A 124 -7.47 8.77 -4.00
CA ALA A 124 -7.01 9.99 -3.35
C ALA A 124 -7.45 11.25 -4.11
N ILE A 125 -7.40 11.20 -5.45
CA ILE A 125 -7.74 12.32 -6.36
C ILE A 125 -9.26 12.47 -6.52
N THR A 126 -10.00 11.37 -6.57
CA THR A 126 -11.46 11.39 -6.78
C THR A 126 -12.16 12.10 -5.63
N ARG A 127 -12.74 13.27 -5.92
CA ARG A 127 -13.58 14.03 -4.99
C ARG A 127 -14.98 13.41 -4.94
N ARG A 128 -15.47 13.11 -3.73
CA ARG A 128 -16.83 12.62 -3.49
C ARG A 128 -17.84 13.79 -3.42
N ASP A 129 -17.64 14.84 -4.21
CA ASP A 129 -18.34 16.11 -3.99
C ASP A 129 -19.57 16.33 -4.88
N GLU A 130 -19.93 15.44 -5.82
CA GLU A 130 -20.97 15.78 -6.81
C GLU A 130 -22.23 14.90 -6.90
N HIS A 131 -22.34 13.73 -6.26
CA HIS A 131 -23.49 12.85 -6.57
C HIS A 131 -24.42 12.42 -5.42
N LEU A 132 -24.20 12.87 -4.18
CA LEU A 132 -25.09 12.48 -3.07
C LEU A 132 -25.57 13.71 -2.28
N LYS A 133 -26.44 14.51 -2.90
CA LYS A 133 -27.41 15.33 -2.16
C LYS A 133 -28.83 14.82 -2.47
N PRO A 134 -29.26 13.66 -1.93
CA PRO A 134 -30.68 13.26 -2.01
C PRO A 134 -31.61 14.34 -1.40
N TRP A 135 -31.08 15.17 -0.49
CA TRP A 135 -31.75 16.33 0.14
C TRP A 135 -31.85 17.57 -0.75
N ALA A 136 -31.26 17.60 -1.95
CA ALA A 136 -31.45 18.70 -2.90
C ALA A 136 -32.83 18.63 -3.55
N TRP A 137 -33.32 17.42 -3.85
CA TRP A 137 -34.65 17.21 -4.43
C TRP A 137 -35.78 17.54 -3.44
N LEU A 138 -35.63 17.17 -2.16
CA LEU A 138 -36.63 17.46 -1.10
C LEU A 138 -36.78 18.96 -0.79
N ARG A 139 -35.79 19.80 -1.13
CA ARG A 139 -35.90 21.27 -0.99
C ARG A 139 -36.61 21.93 -2.17
N ALA A 140 -36.61 21.30 -3.34
CA ALA A 140 -37.28 21.82 -4.53
C ALA A 140 -38.80 21.60 -4.47
N THR A 141 -39.26 20.51 -3.85
CA THR A 141 -40.69 20.16 -3.75
C THR A 141 -41.45 20.86 -2.62
N ARG A 142 -40.77 21.57 -1.71
CA ARG A 142 -41.40 22.32 -0.60
C ARG A 142 -41.68 23.80 -0.93
N LYS A 143 -41.39 24.23 -2.17
CA LYS A 143 -41.58 25.63 -2.63
C LYS A 143 -42.72 25.82 -3.63
N ASN A 144 -43.44 24.76 -3.98
CA ASN A 144 -44.71 24.81 -4.72
C ASN A 144 -45.85 24.38 -3.80
#